data_AF-A0A928B7L7-F1
#
_entry.id   AF-A0A928B7L7-F1
#
_cell.length_a   1.000
_cell.length_b   1.000
_cell.length_c   1.000
_cell.angle_alpha   90.00
_cell.angle_beta   90.00
_cell.angle_gamma   90.00
#
_symmetry.space_group_name_H-M   'P 1'
#
loop_
_entity.id
_entity.type
_entity.pdbx_description
1 polymer ?
#
loop_
_entity_poly.entity_id
_entity_poly.type
_entity_poly.pdbx_seq_one_letter_code
_entity_poly.pdbx_strand_id
1 'polypeptide(L)'
;MLRYIIMIVALIWSIKLSGQTYTIYTPLGNVIECSARAEFSQSEIVQLNDYYATAYPRAVMLSNSTNMYNGNGYAWAMQRGYDTCWINTYNKNGGQNIQKFYTNDLYTEIANTNLQSIAHVIYYYKAGHAAIYNPSIPGLYQSKWDHGPLMRHEPGYGPFSDMDDRKYYRVLGYYLTLHGDFETYVGVSNTYSAPIPGNSNYIRYVWHIYDHKGNDAGYSISSSANVATVTFTSVGVYQLVCEYYSTVTGEKLGEGFLEVFVDL
;
A
#
# COMPACT_ATOMS: atom_id res chain seq x y z
N MET A 1 -55.90 -25.70 -16.19
CA MET A 1 -55.18 -24.48 -15.77
C MET A 1 -53.69 -24.79 -15.74
N LEU A 2 -52.98 -24.47 -16.81
CA LEU A 2 -51.54 -24.74 -16.95
C LEU A 2 -50.81 -23.39 -16.81
N ARG A 3 -49.97 -23.27 -15.78
CA ARG A 3 -49.17 -22.08 -15.50
C ARG A 3 -47.93 -22.09 -16.40
N TYR A 4 -47.82 -21.15 -17.33
CA TYR A 4 -46.60 -20.91 -18.09
C TYR A 4 -45.78 -19.81 -17.40
N ILE A 5 -44.65 -20.19 -16.81
CA ILE A 5 -43.60 -19.26 -16.38
C ILE A 5 -42.66 -19.11 -17.59
N ILE A 6 -42.62 -17.92 -18.18
CA ILE A 6 -41.66 -17.57 -19.23
C ILE A 6 -40.37 -17.13 -18.52
N MET A 7 -39.34 -17.99 -18.53
CA MET A 7 -37.96 -17.56 -18.26
C MET A 7 -37.41 -16.89 -19.52
N ILE A 8 -37.19 -15.57 -19.47
CA ILE A 8 -36.39 -14.87 -20.48
C ILE A 8 -34.93 -14.96 -20.03
N VAL A 9 -34.16 -15.86 -20.66
CA VAL A 9 -32.71 -15.87 -20.56
C VAL A 9 -32.18 -14.86 -21.58
N ALA A 10 -31.80 -13.66 -21.11
CA ALA A 10 -31.10 -12.69 -21.93
C ALA A 10 -29.63 -13.13 -22.08
N LEU A 11 -29.32 -13.78 -23.20
CA LEU A 11 -27.96 -14.16 -23.55
C LEU A 11 -27.25 -12.94 -24.17
N ILE A 12 -26.59 -12.11 -23.36
CA ILE A 12 -25.74 -11.03 -23.85
C ILE A 12 -24.37 -11.65 -24.19
N TRP A 13 -24.08 -11.77 -25.48
CA TRP A 13 -22.70 -11.97 -25.96
C TRP A 13 -21.94 -10.66 -25.75
N SER A 14 -21.28 -10.52 -24.59
CA SER A 14 -20.21 -9.53 -24.44
C SER A 14 -18.96 -10.09 -25.10
N ILE A 15 -18.48 -9.41 -26.15
CA ILE A 15 -17.13 -9.59 -26.64
C ILE A 15 -16.22 -9.23 -25.46
N LYS A 16 -15.60 -10.23 -24.84
CA LYS A 16 -14.56 -10.02 -23.84
C LYS A 16 -13.37 -9.41 -24.56
N LEU A 17 -13.33 -8.08 -24.64
CA LEU A 17 -12.06 -7.37 -24.70
C LEU A 17 -11.36 -7.72 -23.39
N SER A 18 -10.46 -8.71 -23.46
CA SER A 18 -9.57 -9.03 -22.34
C SER A 18 -8.88 -7.73 -21.96
N GLY A 19 -9.06 -7.30 -20.71
CA GLY A 19 -8.47 -6.05 -20.22
C GLY A 19 -6.98 -6.01 -20.54
N GLN A 20 -6.49 -4.87 -21.02
CA GLN A 20 -5.06 -4.73 -21.28
C GLN A 20 -4.31 -4.89 -19.97
N THR A 21 -3.37 -5.83 -19.96
CA THR A 21 -2.53 -6.07 -18.80
C THR A 21 -1.34 -5.12 -18.84
N TYR A 22 -1.11 -4.43 -17.74
CA TYR A 22 0.05 -3.56 -17.54
C TYR A 22 0.68 -3.86 -16.18
N THR A 23 1.78 -3.20 -15.87
CA THR A 23 2.49 -3.40 -14.60
C THR A 23 2.52 -2.13 -13.79
N ILE A 24 2.33 -2.28 -12.48
CA ILE A 24 2.65 -1.25 -11.49
C ILE A 24 3.78 -1.78 -10.60
N TYR A 25 4.46 -0.87 -9.90
CA TYR A 25 5.52 -1.21 -8.98
C TYR A 25 5.07 -0.89 -7.56
N THR A 26 5.28 -1.81 -6.63
CA THR A 26 5.15 -1.50 -5.21
C THR A 26 6.19 -0.46 -4.78
N PRO A 27 6.09 0.11 -3.56
CA PRO A 27 7.05 1.11 -3.09
C PRO A 27 8.52 0.65 -3.14
N LEU A 28 8.79 -0.65 -2.96
CA LEU A 28 10.14 -1.23 -3.03
C LEU A 28 10.44 -1.93 -4.38
N GLY A 29 9.64 -1.67 -5.41
CA GLY A 29 9.94 -2.08 -6.79
C GLY A 29 9.48 -3.47 -7.19
N ASN A 30 8.69 -4.17 -6.36
CA ASN A 30 8.12 -5.44 -6.77
C ASN A 30 7.09 -5.23 -7.89
N VAL A 31 7.17 -6.06 -8.93
CA VAL A 31 6.31 -5.94 -10.13
C VAL A 31 4.94 -6.55 -9.85
N ILE A 32 3.88 -5.75 -9.95
CA ILE A 32 2.49 -6.19 -9.83
C ILE A 32 1.85 -6.20 -11.20
N GLU A 33 1.19 -7.31 -11.53
CA GLU A 33 0.37 -7.41 -12.73
C GLU A 33 -1.02 -6.79 -12.49
N CYS A 34 -1.37 -5.83 -13.34
CA CYS A 34 -2.58 -5.04 -13.29
C CYS A 34 -3.38 -5.22 -14.58
N SER A 35 -4.71 -5.18 -14.51
CA SER A 35 -5.57 -5.17 -15.71
C SER A 35 -6.38 -3.89 -15.79
N ALA A 36 -6.23 -3.16 -16.90
CA ALA A 36 -7.10 -2.05 -17.26
C ALA A 36 -8.40 -2.62 -17.84
N ARG A 37 -9.54 -2.12 -17.38
CA ARG A 37 -10.86 -2.60 -17.78
C ARG A 37 -11.74 -1.42 -18.19
N ALA A 38 -12.52 -1.62 -19.25
CA ALA A 38 -13.55 -0.68 -19.63
C ALA A 38 -14.64 -0.64 -18.57
N GLU A 39 -15.18 0.55 -18.31
CA GLU A 39 -16.27 0.72 -17.36
C GLU A 39 -17.57 0.08 -17.87
N PHE A 40 -18.44 -0.28 -16.93
CA PHE A 40 -19.81 -0.68 -17.22
C PHE A 40 -20.66 0.45 -17.80
N SER A 41 -21.73 0.08 -18.49
CA SER A 41 -22.79 1.04 -18.80
C SER A 41 -23.48 1.54 -17.54
N GLN A 42 -24.10 2.73 -17.62
CA GLN A 42 -24.84 3.29 -16.49
C GLN A 42 -25.96 2.35 -16.00
N SER A 43 -26.63 1.63 -16.90
CA SER A 43 -27.68 0.66 -16.54
C SER A 43 -27.12 -0.54 -15.77
N GLU A 44 -25.95 -1.07 -16.16
CA GLU A 44 -25.29 -2.17 -15.45
C GLU A 44 -24.85 -1.72 -14.05
N ILE A 45 -24.32 -0.50 -13.92
CA ILE A 45 -23.94 0.08 -12.62
C ILE A 45 -25.15 0.13 -11.67
N VAL A 46 -26.29 0.62 -12.14
CA VAL A 46 -27.53 0.70 -11.33
C VAL A 46 -28.00 -0.70 -10.92
N GLN A 47 -28.05 -1.65 -11.85
CA GLN A 47 -28.48 -3.02 -11.56
C GLN A 47 -27.59 -3.70 -10.51
N LEU A 48 -26.26 -3.55 -10.63
CA LEU A 48 -25.32 -4.11 -9.65
C LEU A 48 -25.50 -3.44 -8.28
N ASN A 49 -25.64 -2.12 -8.23
CA ASN A 49 -25.89 -1.40 -6.97
C ASN A 49 -27.16 -1.90 -6.28
N ASP A 50 -28.27 -2.01 -7.02
CA ASP A 50 -29.56 -2.45 -6.48
C ASP A 50 -29.49 -3.89 -5.97
N TYR A 51 -28.82 -4.77 -6.71
CA TYR A 51 -28.58 -6.16 -6.28
C TYR A 51 -27.83 -6.21 -4.94
N TYR A 52 -26.70 -5.51 -4.81
CA TYR A 52 -25.90 -5.56 -3.59
C TYR A 52 -26.57 -4.85 -2.41
N ALA A 53 -27.28 -3.76 -2.64
CA ALA A 53 -28.07 -3.09 -1.59
C ALA A 53 -29.18 -4.00 -1.05
N THR A 54 -29.84 -4.76 -1.92
CA THR A 54 -30.91 -5.69 -1.54
C THR A 54 -30.38 -6.95 -0.86
N ALA A 55 -29.32 -7.55 -1.42
CA ALA A 55 -28.76 -8.80 -0.92
C ALA A 55 -27.96 -8.61 0.39
N TYR A 56 -27.38 -7.42 0.60
CA TYR A 56 -26.52 -7.14 1.75
C TYR A 56 -26.98 -5.92 2.56
N PRO A 57 -28.18 -5.94 3.17
CA PRO A 57 -28.80 -4.76 3.78
C PRO A 57 -28.07 -4.21 5.02
N ARG A 58 -27.17 -4.98 5.63
CA ARG A 58 -26.32 -4.54 6.75
C ARG A 58 -25.04 -3.82 6.31
N ALA A 59 -24.74 -3.81 5.02
CA ALA A 59 -23.61 -3.09 4.45
C ALA A 59 -24.07 -1.73 3.91
N VAL A 60 -23.19 -0.75 3.95
CA VAL A 60 -23.46 0.62 3.48
C VAL A 60 -22.65 0.86 2.21
N MET A 61 -23.33 1.21 1.12
CA MET A 61 -22.69 1.60 -0.13
C MET A 61 -21.99 2.96 0.02
N LEU A 62 -20.70 3.00 -0.29
CA LEU A 62 -19.87 4.20 -0.25
C LEU A 62 -19.60 4.78 -1.64
N SER A 63 -19.56 3.92 -2.66
CA SER A 63 -19.43 4.31 -4.06
C SER A 63 -20.08 3.26 -4.96
N ASN A 64 -20.48 3.68 -6.15
CA ASN A 64 -21.09 2.85 -7.16
C ASN A 64 -20.23 1.65 -7.56
N SER A 65 -20.90 0.63 -8.10
CA SER A 65 -20.31 -0.48 -8.83
C SER A 65 -19.48 0.04 -10.00
N THR A 66 -18.38 -0.65 -10.27
CA THR A 66 -17.45 -0.32 -11.36
C THR A 66 -16.66 -1.55 -11.77
N ASN A 67 -16.34 -1.66 -13.05
CA ASN A 67 -15.50 -2.71 -13.61
C ASN A 67 -14.01 -2.36 -13.54
N MET A 68 -13.65 -1.13 -13.20
CA MET A 68 -12.29 -0.60 -13.36
C MET A 68 -11.30 -1.12 -12.30
N TYR A 69 -11.79 -1.55 -11.14
CA TYR A 69 -10.96 -2.09 -10.05
C TYR A 69 -11.76 -3.04 -9.14
N ASN A 70 -11.04 -3.91 -8.44
CA ASN A 70 -11.58 -4.85 -7.47
C ASN A 70 -11.08 -4.57 -6.04
N GLY A 71 -11.43 -5.43 -5.08
CA GLY A 71 -11.03 -5.29 -3.67
C GLY A 71 -9.52 -5.18 -3.48
N ASN A 72 -8.77 -6.01 -4.19
CA ASN A 72 -7.31 -5.97 -4.15
C ASN A 72 -6.75 -4.65 -4.68
N GLY A 73 -7.21 -4.19 -5.85
CA GLY A 73 -6.82 -2.91 -6.41
C GLY A 73 -7.13 -1.73 -5.49
N TYR A 74 -8.31 -1.74 -4.89
CA TYR A 74 -8.73 -0.71 -3.95
C TYR A 74 -7.85 -0.65 -2.70
N ALA A 75 -7.62 -1.81 -2.05
CA ALA A 75 -6.94 -1.87 -0.76
C ALA A 75 -5.41 -1.77 -0.87
N TRP A 76 -4.80 -2.50 -1.81
CA TRP A 76 -3.34 -2.58 -1.91
C TRP A 76 -2.71 -1.43 -2.72
N ALA A 77 -3.44 -0.89 -3.70
CA ALA A 77 -2.90 0.13 -4.60
C ALA A 77 -3.57 1.49 -4.38
N MET A 78 -4.87 1.64 -4.63
CA MET A 78 -5.51 2.96 -4.70
C MET A 78 -5.42 3.78 -3.41
N GLN A 79 -5.41 3.14 -2.23
CA GLN A 79 -5.22 3.87 -0.97
C GLN A 79 -3.87 4.58 -0.83
N ARG A 80 -2.90 4.27 -1.70
CA ARG A 80 -1.56 4.87 -1.72
C ARG A 80 -1.35 5.80 -2.91
N GLY A 81 -2.42 6.18 -3.62
CA GLY A 81 -2.35 7.12 -4.74
C GLY A 81 -2.03 6.50 -6.09
N TYR A 82 -2.10 5.17 -6.22
CA TYR A 82 -2.05 4.52 -7.54
C TYR A 82 -3.37 4.73 -8.29
N ASP A 83 -3.29 4.74 -9.63
CA ASP A 83 -4.47 4.72 -10.49
C ASP A 83 -5.32 3.45 -10.30
N THR A 84 -6.57 3.51 -10.78
CA THR A 84 -7.49 2.38 -10.75
C THR A 84 -6.88 1.17 -11.48
N CYS A 85 -6.81 0.04 -10.78
CA CYS A 85 -6.29 -1.20 -11.33
C CYS A 85 -7.10 -2.40 -10.83
N TRP A 86 -7.39 -3.34 -11.71
CA TRP A 86 -7.84 -4.67 -11.29
C TRP A 86 -6.65 -5.59 -11.01
N ILE A 87 -6.51 -6.07 -9.76
CA ILE A 87 -5.40 -6.93 -9.34
C ILE A 87 -5.93 -8.31 -8.94
N ASN A 88 -5.50 -9.34 -9.65
CA ASN A 88 -5.80 -10.72 -9.29
C ASN A 88 -4.81 -11.24 -8.23
N THR A 89 -5.23 -12.20 -7.42
CA THR A 89 -4.37 -12.89 -6.42
C THR A 89 -3.11 -13.47 -7.05
N TYR A 90 -3.27 -14.09 -8.22
CA TYR A 90 -2.21 -14.69 -9.01
C TYR A 90 -2.04 -13.94 -10.33
N ASN A 91 -0.81 -13.91 -10.83
CA ASN A 91 -0.50 -13.40 -12.17
C ASN A 91 -0.89 -14.42 -13.24
N LYS A 92 -0.83 -14.02 -14.51
CA LYS A 92 -1.16 -14.88 -15.67
C LYS A 92 -0.39 -16.20 -15.75
N ASN A 93 0.77 -16.30 -15.10
CA ASN A 93 1.60 -17.51 -15.05
C ASN A 93 1.34 -18.36 -13.79
N GLY A 94 0.33 -18.02 -12.97
CA GLY A 94 0.02 -18.70 -11.72
C GLY A 94 0.91 -18.32 -10.53
N GLY A 95 1.82 -17.36 -10.69
CA GLY A 95 2.66 -16.87 -9.60
C GLY A 95 1.90 -15.91 -8.67
N GLN A 96 2.30 -15.85 -7.40
CA GLN A 96 1.71 -14.95 -6.41
C GLN A 96 1.87 -13.48 -6.82
N ASN A 97 0.76 -12.75 -6.91
CA ASN A 97 0.75 -11.33 -7.30
C ASN A 97 0.56 -10.44 -6.07
N ILE A 98 -0.42 -10.76 -5.21
CA ILE A 98 -0.73 -9.98 -4.00
C ILE A 98 0.37 -10.09 -2.95
N GLN A 99 1.01 -11.26 -2.84
CA GLN A 99 2.12 -11.48 -1.89
C GLN A 99 3.27 -10.48 -2.05
N LYS A 100 3.46 -9.95 -3.25
CA LYS A 100 4.53 -9.00 -3.57
C LYS A 100 4.36 -7.65 -2.87
N PHE A 101 3.17 -7.31 -2.39
CA PHE A 101 2.97 -6.10 -1.58
C PHE A 101 3.54 -6.22 -0.17
N TYR A 102 3.78 -7.44 0.34
CA TYR A 102 4.19 -7.67 1.73
C TYR A 102 5.38 -8.63 1.89
N THR A 103 5.98 -9.11 0.80
CA THR A 103 7.20 -9.92 0.83
C THR A 103 8.36 -9.09 0.31
N ASN A 104 9.36 -8.83 1.17
CA ASN A 104 10.48 -7.93 0.87
C ASN A 104 9.98 -6.56 0.35
N ASP A 105 8.94 -6.04 1.02
CA ASP A 105 8.28 -4.79 0.68
C ASP A 105 7.92 -4.03 1.96
N LEU A 106 7.08 -3.00 1.83
CA LEU A 106 6.71 -2.10 2.91
C LEU A 106 5.67 -2.67 3.88
N TYR A 107 4.74 -3.51 3.38
CA TYR A 107 3.74 -4.10 4.26
C TYR A 107 4.32 -5.28 5.03
N THR A 108 3.98 -5.35 6.31
CA THR A 108 4.27 -6.50 7.17
C THR A 108 2.99 -7.07 7.75
N GLU A 109 2.95 -8.39 7.93
CA GLU A 109 1.83 -9.06 8.59
C GLU A 109 1.84 -8.72 10.09
N ILE A 110 0.68 -8.36 10.62
CA ILE A 110 0.46 -8.17 12.05
C ILE A 110 0.19 -9.54 12.66
N ALA A 111 1.22 -10.16 13.24
CA ALA A 111 1.10 -11.45 13.90
C ALA A 111 0.31 -11.39 15.23
N ASN A 112 0.32 -10.24 15.92
CA ASN A 112 -0.39 -10.05 17.18
C ASN A 112 -1.84 -9.59 16.94
N THR A 113 -2.80 -10.43 17.30
CA THR A 113 -4.23 -10.15 17.11
C THR A 113 -4.73 -8.91 17.83
N ASN A 114 -4.08 -8.48 18.92
CA ASN A 114 -4.44 -7.27 19.65
C ASN A 114 -4.08 -5.98 18.91
N LEU A 115 -3.30 -6.07 17.83
CA LEU A 115 -2.85 -4.93 17.02
C LEU A 115 -3.59 -4.84 15.67
N GLN A 116 -4.68 -5.57 15.46
CA GLN A 116 -5.40 -5.54 14.18
C GLN A 116 -6.05 -4.18 13.88
N SER A 117 -6.32 -3.35 14.90
CA SER A 117 -6.89 -2.01 14.76
C SER A 117 -5.94 -0.98 14.13
N ILE A 118 -4.65 -1.31 14.00
CA ILE A 118 -3.65 -0.48 13.29
C ILE A 118 -3.34 -1.02 11.88
N ALA A 119 -4.10 -2.01 11.42
CA ALA A 119 -3.97 -2.52 10.06
C ALA A 119 -4.35 -1.45 9.05
N HIS A 120 -3.63 -1.41 7.94
CA HIS A 120 -3.97 -0.61 6.78
C HIS A 120 -4.75 -1.45 5.77
N VAL A 121 -4.37 -2.73 5.62
CA VAL A 121 -5.01 -3.68 4.72
C VAL A 121 -5.40 -4.95 5.48
N ILE A 122 -6.59 -5.47 5.19
CA ILE A 122 -7.06 -6.80 5.58
C ILE A 122 -7.16 -7.64 4.32
N TYR A 123 -6.52 -8.81 4.31
CA TYR A 123 -6.58 -9.74 3.19
C TYR A 123 -7.31 -11.02 3.60
N TYR A 124 -8.35 -11.36 2.84
CA TYR A 124 -9.12 -12.58 2.99
C TYR A 124 -8.48 -13.64 2.12
N TYR A 125 -7.60 -14.46 2.70
CA TYR A 125 -6.65 -15.26 1.92
C TYR A 125 -7.35 -16.29 1.01
N LYS A 126 -8.39 -16.95 1.53
CA LYS A 126 -9.18 -17.93 0.76
C LYS A 126 -10.16 -17.28 -0.21
N ALA A 127 -10.71 -16.13 0.15
CA ALA A 127 -11.61 -15.37 -0.73
C ALA A 127 -10.86 -14.69 -1.89
N GLY A 128 -9.55 -14.49 -1.78
CA GLY A 128 -8.78 -13.71 -2.74
C GLY A 128 -9.15 -12.22 -2.77
N HIS A 129 -9.71 -11.71 -1.66
CA HIS A 129 -10.30 -10.38 -1.54
C HIS A 129 -9.54 -9.53 -0.53
N ALA A 130 -9.60 -8.21 -0.65
CA ALA A 130 -8.96 -7.28 0.29
C ALA A 130 -9.88 -6.14 0.69
N ALA A 131 -9.68 -5.67 1.91
CA ALA A 131 -10.37 -4.54 2.51
C ALA A 131 -9.37 -3.61 3.20
N ILE A 132 -9.85 -2.44 3.59
CA ILE A 132 -9.11 -1.52 4.47
C ILE A 132 -9.85 -1.35 5.78
N TYR A 133 -9.08 -1.09 6.83
CA TYR A 133 -9.62 -0.69 8.11
C TYR A 133 -9.88 0.81 8.11
N ASN A 134 -11.06 1.23 8.57
CA ASN A 134 -11.33 2.66 8.80
C ASN A 134 -11.36 2.94 10.31
N PRO A 135 -10.35 3.61 10.88
CA PRO A 135 -10.27 3.83 12.32
C PRO A 135 -11.39 4.74 12.85
N SER A 136 -12.00 5.56 11.99
CA SER A 136 -13.13 6.44 12.39
C SER A 136 -14.43 5.66 12.64
N ILE A 137 -14.51 4.40 12.23
CA ILE A 137 -15.67 3.54 12.47
C ILE A 137 -15.20 2.14 12.90
N PRO A 138 -14.81 1.99 14.19
CA PRO A 138 -14.26 0.75 14.71
C PRO A 138 -15.17 -0.45 14.46
N GLY A 139 -14.57 -1.58 14.10
CA GLY A 139 -15.29 -2.82 13.83
C GLY A 139 -15.91 -2.94 12.44
N LEU A 140 -15.82 -1.92 11.57
CA LEU A 140 -16.24 -2.00 10.18
C LEU A 140 -15.06 -1.88 9.21
N TYR A 141 -15.13 -2.62 8.12
CA TYR A 141 -14.15 -2.59 7.04
C TYR A 141 -14.75 -1.94 5.79
N GLN A 142 -13.88 -1.45 4.91
CA GLN A 142 -14.28 -0.89 3.61
C GLN A 142 -13.63 -1.70 2.50
N SER A 143 -14.42 -2.22 1.56
CA SER A 143 -13.88 -3.00 0.45
C SER A 143 -14.72 -2.92 -0.81
N LYS A 144 -14.05 -3.02 -1.96
CA LYS A 144 -14.68 -3.09 -3.26
C LYS A 144 -15.08 -4.53 -3.57
N TRP A 145 -16.36 -4.81 -3.71
CA TRP A 145 -16.85 -6.18 -3.91
C TRP A 145 -16.74 -6.62 -5.38
N ASP A 146 -15.51 -6.87 -5.84
CA ASP A 146 -15.17 -7.18 -7.24
C ASP A 146 -15.83 -6.21 -8.22
N HIS A 147 -16.81 -6.66 -9.00
CA HIS A 147 -17.56 -5.82 -9.95
C HIS A 147 -18.63 -4.94 -9.27
N GLY A 148 -19.02 -5.29 -8.05
CA GLY A 148 -20.00 -4.59 -7.23
C GLY A 148 -19.49 -3.27 -6.63
N PRO A 149 -20.26 -2.65 -5.73
CA PRO A 149 -19.92 -1.34 -5.17
C PRO A 149 -18.75 -1.38 -4.18
N LEU A 150 -18.25 -0.20 -3.83
CA LEU A 150 -17.44 -0.02 -2.63
C LEU A 150 -18.37 -0.01 -1.42
N MET A 151 -18.15 -0.93 -0.49
CA MET A 151 -19.04 -1.18 0.62
C MET A 151 -18.32 -1.03 1.95
N ARG A 152 -19.03 -0.51 2.95
CA ARG A 152 -18.68 -0.60 4.36
C ARG A 152 -19.46 -1.75 4.98
N HIS A 153 -18.79 -2.67 5.64
CA HIS A 153 -19.41 -3.89 6.15
C HIS A 153 -18.68 -4.46 7.37
N GLU A 154 -19.35 -5.36 8.08
CA GLU A 154 -18.74 -6.15 9.16
C GLU A 154 -17.67 -7.11 8.62
N PRO A 155 -16.67 -7.53 9.42
CA PRO A 155 -15.54 -8.33 8.97
C PRO A 155 -15.90 -9.62 8.22
N GLY A 156 -16.94 -10.33 8.66
CA GLY A 156 -17.38 -11.59 8.03
C GLY A 156 -18.51 -11.42 7.01
N TYR A 157 -18.94 -10.18 6.73
CA TYR A 157 -20.15 -9.93 5.95
C TYR A 157 -19.84 -9.40 4.55
N GLY A 158 -19.90 -10.26 3.55
CA GLY A 158 -19.70 -9.89 2.16
C GLY A 158 -20.05 -11.03 1.20
N PRO A 159 -19.92 -10.80 -0.12
CA PRO A 159 -20.35 -11.73 -1.15
C PRO A 159 -19.38 -12.87 -1.45
N PHE A 160 -18.31 -12.99 -0.67
CA PHE A 160 -17.27 -14.00 -0.88
C PHE A 160 -17.41 -15.12 0.16
N SER A 161 -17.06 -16.34 -0.23
CA SER A 161 -16.87 -17.41 0.74
C SER A 161 -15.65 -17.11 1.61
N ASP A 162 -15.61 -17.70 2.82
CA ASP A 162 -14.43 -17.67 3.69
C ASP A 162 -13.98 -16.27 4.14
N MET A 163 -14.93 -15.34 4.29
CA MET A 163 -14.70 -13.99 4.83
C MET A 163 -14.19 -13.98 6.29
N ASP A 164 -14.13 -15.13 6.96
CA ASP A 164 -13.58 -15.25 8.32
C ASP A 164 -12.08 -15.53 8.38
N ASP A 165 -11.47 -15.98 7.28
CA ASP A 165 -10.04 -16.24 7.20
C ASP A 165 -9.28 -14.99 6.74
N ARG A 166 -8.76 -14.24 7.72
CA ARG A 166 -8.22 -12.89 7.53
C ARG A 166 -6.79 -12.78 8.04
N LYS A 167 -5.97 -12.09 7.25
CA LYS A 167 -4.66 -11.59 7.64
C LYS A 167 -4.64 -10.07 7.61
N TYR A 168 -3.86 -9.49 8.51
CA TYR A 168 -3.83 -8.05 8.74
C TYR A 168 -2.44 -7.53 8.42
N TYR A 169 -2.37 -6.44 7.66
CA TYR A 169 -1.11 -5.88 7.21
C TYR A 169 -1.06 -4.40 7.58
N ARG A 170 0.10 -4.00 8.09
CA ARG A 170 0.43 -2.59 8.31
C ARG A 170 1.65 -2.21 7.50
N VAL A 171 1.71 -0.94 7.17
CA VAL A 171 2.95 -0.28 6.79
C VAL A 171 3.83 -0.22 8.03
N LEU A 172 5.04 -0.78 7.96
CA LEU A 172 6.05 -0.34 8.91
C LEU A 172 6.49 1.04 8.44
N GLY A 173 6.32 2.07 9.25
CA GLY A 173 7.26 3.18 9.17
C GLY A 173 8.60 2.55 9.49
N TYR A 174 9.47 2.32 8.50
CA TYR A 174 10.77 1.77 8.81
C TYR A 174 11.52 2.88 9.56
N TYR A 175 11.72 2.69 10.85
CA TYR A 175 12.84 3.33 11.53
C TYR A 175 14.09 2.66 10.96
N LEU A 176 14.69 3.31 9.96
CA LEU A 176 15.95 2.80 9.43
C LEU A 176 17.04 2.99 10.47
N THR A 177 17.81 1.94 10.67
CA THR A 177 19.08 2.07 11.37
C THR A 177 20.04 2.78 10.43
N LEU A 178 20.48 3.97 10.82
CA LEU A 178 21.64 4.61 10.21
C LEU A 178 22.91 3.94 10.72
N HIS A 179 23.85 3.73 9.81
CA HIS A 179 25.18 3.24 10.12
C HIS A 179 26.20 4.32 9.84
N GLY A 180 27.18 4.45 10.72
CA GLY A 180 28.27 5.41 10.62
C GLY A 180 28.91 5.58 12.00
N ASP A 181 29.81 6.56 12.09
CA ASP A 181 30.48 6.88 13.33
C ASP A 181 29.58 7.70 14.26
N PHE A 182 29.52 7.33 15.53
CA PHE A 182 28.78 8.08 16.55
C PHE A 182 29.63 9.21 17.16
N GLU A 183 30.95 9.17 16.96
CA GLU A 183 31.91 10.14 17.48
C GLU A 183 32.95 10.44 16.39
N THR A 184 33.33 11.71 16.22
CA THR A 184 34.34 12.15 15.26
C THR A 184 34.99 13.47 15.68
N TYR A 185 35.99 13.94 14.92
CA TYR A 185 36.62 15.24 15.08
C TYR A 185 36.24 16.23 13.96
N VAL A 186 36.39 17.52 14.23
CA VAL A 186 36.22 18.61 13.25
C VAL A 186 37.16 18.40 12.07
N GLY A 187 36.63 18.55 10.85
CA GLY A 187 37.40 18.42 9.60
C GLY A 187 37.62 16.98 9.13
N VAL A 188 37.23 15.97 9.91
CA VAL A 188 37.23 14.56 9.47
C VAL A 188 35.98 14.26 8.66
N SER A 189 36.17 13.61 7.51
CA SER A 189 35.07 13.15 6.65
C SER A 189 34.65 11.73 7.02
N ASN A 190 33.39 11.56 7.41
CA ASN A 190 32.82 10.26 7.74
C ASN A 190 31.73 9.87 6.75
N THR A 191 31.50 8.57 6.60
CA THR A 191 30.47 8.04 5.72
C THR A 191 29.33 7.45 6.54
N TYR A 192 28.12 7.90 6.24
CA TYR A 192 26.89 7.43 6.83
C TYR A 192 26.06 6.71 5.79
N SER A 193 25.35 5.65 6.18
CA SER A 193 24.49 4.89 5.28
C SER A 193 23.16 4.49 5.92
N ALA A 194 22.12 4.41 5.09
CA ALA A 194 20.76 4.05 5.49
C ALA A 194 20.25 2.88 4.59
N PRO A 195 20.71 1.64 4.83
CA PRO A 195 20.37 0.50 3.99
C PRO A 195 18.93 0.02 4.22
N ILE A 196 18.14 -0.06 3.15
CA ILE A 196 16.80 -0.66 3.17
C ILE A 196 16.86 -2.16 2.82
N PRO A 197 15.96 -2.98 3.35
CA PRO A 197 15.66 -4.28 2.75
C PRO A 197 14.87 -4.05 1.45
N GLY A 198 15.40 -4.48 0.30
CA GLY A 198 14.70 -4.40 -1.00
C GLY A 198 15.47 -3.64 -2.08
N ASN A 199 14.77 -3.21 -3.13
CA ASN A 199 15.38 -2.55 -4.29
C ASN A 199 15.47 -1.03 -4.08
N SER A 200 16.67 -0.53 -3.78
CA SER A 200 16.93 0.90 -3.55
C SER A 200 16.66 1.80 -4.76
N ASN A 201 16.53 1.26 -5.97
CA ASN A 201 16.24 2.05 -7.17
C ASN A 201 14.86 2.71 -7.14
N TYR A 202 13.94 2.21 -6.30
CA TYR A 202 12.60 2.76 -6.14
C TYR A 202 12.47 3.70 -4.94
N ILE A 203 13.61 4.07 -4.35
CA ILE A 203 13.68 4.94 -3.19
C ILE A 203 14.51 6.18 -3.49
N ARG A 204 13.96 7.34 -3.14
CA ARG A 204 14.69 8.59 -3.05
C ARG A 204 15.04 8.86 -1.59
N TYR A 205 16.31 9.13 -1.31
CA TYR A 205 16.81 9.49 0.01
C TYR A 205 17.01 11.00 0.11
N VAL A 206 16.71 11.57 1.26
CA VAL A 206 16.92 12.98 1.59
C VAL A 206 17.62 13.03 2.95
N TRP A 207 18.79 13.65 2.99
CA TRP A 207 19.61 13.78 4.19
C TRP A 207 19.46 15.17 4.77
N HIS A 208 19.27 15.24 6.08
CA HIS A 208 19.21 16.46 6.87
C HIS A 208 20.17 16.34 8.04
N ILE A 209 20.82 17.44 8.41
CA ILE A 209 21.70 17.49 9.56
C ILE A 209 21.37 18.75 10.35
N TYR A 210 21.13 18.57 11.64
CA TYR A 210 20.79 19.65 12.55
C TYR A 210 21.80 19.69 13.70
N ASP A 211 22.23 20.88 14.10
CA ASP A 211 22.94 21.06 15.37
C ASP A 211 21.99 20.83 16.56
N HIS A 212 22.51 20.78 17.78
CA HIS A 212 21.72 20.64 19.01
C HIS A 212 20.66 21.74 19.24
N LYS A 213 20.69 22.84 18.49
CA LYS A 213 19.70 23.93 18.52
C LYS A 213 18.65 23.80 17.41
N GLY A 214 18.77 22.78 16.55
CA GLY A 214 17.91 22.55 15.40
C GLY A 214 18.28 23.35 14.14
N ASN A 215 19.48 23.95 14.09
CA ASN A 215 19.92 24.71 12.91
C ASN A 215 20.61 23.80 11.89
N ASP A 216 20.35 24.09 10.62
CA ASP A 216 21.04 23.50 9.47
C ASP A 216 22.38 24.24 9.20
N ALA A 217 23.38 23.99 10.05
CA ALA A 217 24.68 24.67 9.99
C ALA A 217 25.82 23.82 10.59
N GLY A 218 27.07 24.16 10.27
CA GLY A 218 28.26 23.56 10.91
C GLY A 218 28.76 22.25 10.29
N TYR A 219 28.42 21.99 9.04
CA TYR A 219 28.86 20.80 8.31
C TYR A 219 28.92 21.06 6.79
N SER A 220 29.56 20.15 6.05
CA SER A 220 29.39 19.98 4.61
C SER A 220 28.96 18.54 4.33
N ILE A 221 28.08 18.36 3.34
CA ILE A 221 27.54 17.05 2.97
C ILE A 221 27.64 16.84 1.46
N SER A 222 28.01 15.62 1.07
CA SER A 222 27.81 15.09 -0.27
C SER A 222 27.07 13.76 -0.15
N SER A 223 25.91 13.63 -0.78
CA SER A 223 25.09 12.43 -0.69
C SER A 223 24.80 11.82 -2.05
N SER A 224 24.80 10.50 -2.10
CA SER A 224 24.36 9.71 -3.25
C SER A 224 23.49 8.56 -2.76
N ALA A 225 22.20 8.60 -3.09
CA ALA A 225 21.22 7.62 -2.64
C ALA A 225 21.28 7.38 -1.12
N ASN A 226 21.49 6.13 -0.70
CA ASN A 226 21.48 5.71 0.68
C ASN A 226 22.78 6.02 1.44
N VAL A 227 23.71 6.79 0.87
CA VAL A 227 25.01 7.11 1.47
C VAL A 227 25.22 8.62 1.49
N ALA A 228 25.70 9.14 2.62
CA ALA A 228 26.13 10.52 2.78
C ALA A 228 27.55 10.57 3.36
N THR A 229 28.44 11.33 2.70
CA THR A 229 29.73 11.71 3.26
C THR A 229 29.60 13.09 3.89
N VAL A 230 29.91 13.19 5.19
CA VAL A 230 29.75 14.41 5.98
C VAL A 230 31.07 14.81 6.61
N THR A 231 31.39 16.09 6.55
CA THR A 231 32.51 16.70 7.29
C THR A 231 31.95 17.80 8.19
N PHE A 232 32.11 17.65 9.51
CA PHE A 232 31.69 18.67 10.46
C PHE A 232 32.73 19.78 10.58
N THR A 233 32.29 21.03 10.63
CA THR A 233 33.16 22.22 10.64
C THR A 233 33.21 22.92 11.99
N SER A 234 32.43 22.46 12.96
CA SER A 234 32.44 22.94 14.34
C SER A 234 32.16 21.82 15.33
N VAL A 235 32.63 21.99 16.55
CA VAL A 235 32.35 21.06 17.66
C VAL A 235 30.89 21.10 18.08
N GLY A 236 30.39 19.98 18.59
CA GLY A 236 29.05 19.89 19.14
C GLY A 236 28.38 18.55 18.90
N VAL A 237 27.09 18.50 19.22
CA VAL A 237 26.23 17.34 18.93
C VAL A 237 25.38 17.65 17.71
N TYR A 238 25.35 16.72 16.77
CA TYR A 238 24.59 16.81 15.54
C TYR A 238 23.61 15.66 15.43
N GLN A 239 22.40 15.96 14.98
CA GLN A 239 21.41 14.97 14.60
C GLN A 239 21.43 14.81 13.08
N LEU A 240 21.87 13.65 12.61
CA LEU A 240 21.70 13.21 11.23
C LEU A 240 20.33 12.57 11.08
N VAL A 241 19.57 13.01 10.10
CA VAL A 241 18.28 12.43 9.73
C VAL A 241 18.34 12.03 8.27
N CYS A 242 17.94 10.80 7.97
CA CYS A 242 17.74 10.34 6.60
C CYS A 242 16.28 9.97 6.41
N GLU A 243 15.58 10.77 5.61
CA GLU A 243 14.23 10.46 5.16
C GLU A 243 14.29 9.74 3.82
N TYR A 244 13.31 8.89 3.56
CA TYR A 244 13.24 8.21 2.27
C TYR A 244 11.80 8.08 1.78
N TYR A 245 11.68 8.18 0.47
CA TYR A 245 10.43 8.40 -0.25
C TYR A 245 10.31 7.39 -1.39
N SER A 246 9.09 6.93 -1.68
CA SER A 246 8.86 6.15 -2.88
C SER A 246 9.06 7.02 -4.11
N THR A 247 9.85 6.56 -5.08
CA THR A 247 9.92 7.21 -6.40
C THR A 247 8.68 6.95 -7.25
N VAL A 248 7.85 5.98 -6.85
CA VAL A 248 6.61 5.58 -7.54
C VAL A 248 5.45 6.47 -7.13
N THR A 249 5.21 6.62 -5.82
CA THR A 249 4.05 7.35 -5.28
C THR A 249 4.42 8.74 -4.73
N GLY A 250 5.71 9.02 -4.49
CA GLY A 250 6.18 10.26 -3.86
C GLY A 250 5.96 10.32 -2.35
N GLU A 251 5.34 9.31 -1.75
CA GLU A 251 5.03 9.31 -0.32
C GLU A 251 6.28 9.08 0.54
N LYS A 252 6.31 9.66 1.75
CA LYS A 252 7.34 9.37 2.76
C LYS A 252 7.12 7.96 3.28
N LEU A 253 8.14 7.12 3.14
CA LEU A 253 8.11 5.72 3.58
C LEU A 253 8.61 5.56 5.02
N GLY A 254 9.45 6.49 5.47
CA GLY A 254 9.85 6.67 6.86
C GLY A 254 11.14 7.47 6.98
N GLU A 255 11.82 7.30 8.10
CA GLU A 255 13.05 8.02 8.43
C GLU A 255 13.95 7.20 9.36
N GLY A 256 15.23 7.51 9.36
CA GLY A 256 16.16 7.13 10.42
C GLY A 256 16.80 8.37 11.01
N PHE A 257 17.27 8.29 12.25
CA PHE A 257 18.15 9.31 12.83
C PHE A 257 19.37 8.68 13.51
N LEU A 258 20.44 9.47 13.62
CA LEU A 258 21.69 9.16 14.30
C LEU A 258 22.21 10.43 14.97
N GLU A 259 22.64 10.33 16.23
CA GLU A 259 23.34 11.43 16.91
C GLU A 259 24.84 11.22 16.79
N VAL A 260 25.56 12.29 16.44
CA VAL A 260 27.01 12.29 16.27
C VAL A 260 27.63 13.35 17.17
N PHE A 261 28.61 12.94 17.98
CA PHE A 261 29.41 13.82 18.82
C PHE A 261 30.68 14.24 18.06
N VAL A 262 30.94 15.55 18.00
CA VAL A 262 32.08 16.12 17.26
C VAL A 262 32.98 16.91 18.20
N ASP A 263 34.23 16.43 18.33
CA ASP A 263 35.29 17.05 19.12
C ASP A 263 36.36 17.74 18.24
N LEU A 264 37.36 18.38 18.88
CA LEU A 264 38.46 19.09 18.20
C LEU A 264 39.52 18.15 17.61
#